data_AF-A0A1F6PRE2-F1
#
_entry.id   AF-A0A1F6PRE2-F1
#
_cell.length_a   1.000
_cell.length_b   1.000
_cell.length_c   1.000
_cell.angle_alpha   90.00
_cell.angle_beta   90.00
_cell.angle_gamma   90.00
#
_symmetry.space_group_name_H-M   'P 1'
#
loop_
_entity.id
_entity.type
_entity.pdbx_description
1 polymer ?
#
loop_
_entity_poly.entity_id
_entity_poly.type
_entity_poly.pdbx_seq_one_letter_code
_entity_poly.pdbx_strand_id
1 'polypeptide(L)'
;MKFKTIASLLLFLFLLCNVVFADSKPVATLTVFFGEVLYKNASGSNWALVKRGMFFYPGDRIATKLDGKAEIYFTDGSILRVANESEMEFTIQDNKKKRSVFLVFGKVWNKVTKGTNFEIESIHGVASVKGTEFDVAVKDEMDVWVADGAVEISNDKGKVLSERNTYTRIKKDSEPKKESINQDQLPKRDDMQSKLSLMLNFVGDKVEDKPFIIKAAVKDNKTEKLYKGEVVEVRFVSNDKRMKFSSDNKEWNDEVIVKITDGQGELKVKGQSGQSEFMVIGKNLPGISVEVTIKPEIKAKKISLSYIDSDNKEKNLDLEFERK
;
A
#
# COMPACT_ATOMS: atom_id res chain seq x y z
N MET A 1 19.75 35.53 45.39
CA MET A 1 18.88 34.34 45.51
C MET A 1 18.01 34.02 44.29
N LYS A 2 17.68 34.97 43.38
CA LYS A 2 16.75 34.74 42.24
C LYS A 2 17.32 33.99 41.02
N PHE A 3 18.65 33.97 40.82
CA PHE A 3 19.28 33.31 39.67
C PHE A 3 19.37 31.77 39.79
N LYS A 4 19.50 31.24 41.02
CA LYS A 4 19.56 29.79 41.27
C LYS A 4 18.22 29.09 40.99
N THR A 5 17.10 29.79 41.21
CA THR A 5 15.75 29.26 40.98
C THR A 5 15.39 29.16 39.50
N ILE A 6 15.87 30.10 38.66
CA ILE A 6 15.63 30.09 37.21
C ILE A 6 16.46 28.98 36.52
N ALA A 7 17.72 28.80 36.93
CA ALA A 7 18.56 27.72 36.43
C ALA A 7 18.01 26.32 36.81
N SER A 8 17.45 26.19 38.03
CA SER A 8 16.79 24.96 38.47
C SER A 8 15.49 24.67 37.70
N LEU A 9 14.75 25.69 37.27
CA LEU A 9 13.52 25.53 36.50
C LEU A 9 13.80 25.15 35.03
N LEU A 10 14.87 25.69 34.44
CA LEU A 10 15.33 25.34 33.09
C LEU A 10 15.90 23.91 33.02
N LEU A 11 16.60 23.46 34.07
CA LEU A 11 17.10 22.09 34.16
C LEU A 11 15.96 21.07 34.32
N PHE A 12 14.87 21.44 35.02
CA PHE A 12 13.67 20.61 35.16
C PHE A 12 12.85 20.57 33.86
N LEU A 13 12.81 21.66 33.09
CA LEU A 13 12.15 21.71 31.78
C LEU A 13 12.92 20.92 30.70
N PHE A 14 14.25 20.84 30.80
CA PHE A 14 15.08 20.04 29.88
C PHE A 14 14.97 18.53 30.16
N LEU A 15 14.67 18.12 31.40
CA LEU A 15 14.44 16.71 31.76
C LEU A 15 13.08 16.16 31.33
N LEU A 16 12.09 17.02 31.04
CA LEU A 16 10.76 16.62 30.56
C LEU A 16 10.67 16.37 29.05
N CYS A 17 11.74 16.62 28.29
CA CYS A 17 11.73 16.52 26.83
C CYS A 17 12.33 15.23 26.25
N ASN A 18 12.64 14.23 27.09
CA ASN A 18 12.96 12.89 26.60
C ASN A 18 11.67 12.13 26.30
N VAL A 19 10.91 12.59 25.31
CA VAL A 19 9.90 11.73 24.67
C VAL A 19 10.70 10.72 23.86
N VAL A 20 11.00 9.58 24.48
CA VAL A 20 11.50 8.40 23.77
C VAL A 20 10.34 7.94 22.89
N PHE A 21 10.31 8.38 21.65
CA PHE A 21 9.47 7.77 20.64
C PHE A 21 9.97 6.33 20.49
N ALA A 22 9.19 5.39 21.01
CA ALA A 22 9.44 3.98 20.77
C ALA A 22 9.30 3.75 19.26
N ASP A 23 10.43 3.49 18.61
CA ASP A 23 10.47 3.16 17.19
C ASP A 23 9.81 1.78 17.01
N SER A 24 8.58 1.77 16.51
CA SER A 24 7.84 0.54 16.30
C SER A 24 8.45 -0.19 15.11
N LYS A 25 8.76 -1.48 15.27
CA LYS A 25 9.36 -2.27 14.18
C LYS A 25 8.26 -2.68 13.18
N PRO A 26 8.57 -2.73 11.88
CA PRO A 26 7.61 -3.19 10.89
C PRO A 26 7.25 -4.66 11.15
N VAL A 27 5.96 -4.99 11.03
CA VAL A 27 5.44 -6.34 11.26
C VAL A 27 5.18 -7.11 9.97
N ALA A 28 4.90 -6.38 8.89
CA ALA A 28 4.58 -6.94 7.59
C ALA A 28 4.94 -5.97 6.45
N THR A 29 4.90 -6.48 5.22
CA THR A 29 5.08 -5.70 3.98
C THR A 29 4.00 -6.06 2.97
N LEU A 30 3.54 -5.07 2.20
CA LEU A 30 2.63 -5.29 1.09
C LEU A 30 3.42 -5.80 -0.13
N THR A 31 3.19 -7.03 -0.59
CA THR A 31 3.94 -7.60 -1.72
C THR A 31 3.27 -7.37 -3.06
N VAL A 32 1.93 -7.49 -3.11
CA VAL A 32 1.11 -7.31 -4.30
C VAL A 32 -0.25 -6.75 -3.87
N PHE A 33 -0.83 -5.88 -4.71
CA PHE A 33 -2.23 -5.49 -4.57
C PHE A 33 -2.84 -5.25 -5.94
N PHE A 34 -4.17 -5.30 -6.01
CA PHE A 34 -4.98 -5.04 -7.19
C PHE A 34 -6.15 -4.14 -6.80
N GLY A 35 -6.66 -3.35 -7.75
CA GLY A 35 -7.77 -2.43 -7.50
C GLY A 35 -7.51 -1.43 -6.36
N GLU A 36 -8.57 -0.87 -5.80
CA GLU A 36 -8.44 0.14 -4.77
C GLU A 36 -8.20 -0.49 -3.38
N VAL A 37 -6.99 -0.27 -2.87
CA VAL A 37 -6.57 -0.70 -1.53
C VAL A 37 -6.02 0.52 -0.80
N LEU A 38 -6.56 0.74 0.40
CA LEU A 38 -6.25 1.88 1.25
C LEU A 38 -5.53 1.40 2.51
N TYR A 39 -4.62 2.21 3.03
CA TYR A 39 -4.10 2.06 4.37
C TYR A 39 -4.34 3.31 5.20
N LYS A 40 -4.33 3.13 6.51
CA LYS A 40 -4.37 4.21 7.48
C LYS A 40 -3.35 3.92 8.56
N ASN A 41 -2.47 4.89 8.82
CA ASN A 41 -1.46 4.76 9.86
C ASN A 41 -2.09 4.79 11.27
N ALA A 42 -1.51 4.06 12.22
CA ALA A 42 -1.96 4.01 13.61
C ALA A 42 -2.16 5.41 14.26
N SER A 43 -1.25 6.33 13.99
CA SER A 43 -1.29 7.72 14.51
C SER A 43 -2.04 8.68 13.59
N GLY A 44 -2.43 8.23 12.39
CA GLY A 44 -3.08 9.04 11.37
C GLY A 44 -4.60 9.00 11.46
N SER A 45 -5.26 10.05 10.95
CA SER A 45 -6.71 10.08 10.80
C SER A 45 -7.19 9.62 9.42
N ASN A 46 -6.36 9.79 8.39
CA ASN A 46 -6.78 9.72 6.99
C ASN A 46 -6.36 8.41 6.32
N TRP A 47 -7.23 7.91 5.45
CA TRP A 47 -6.92 6.82 4.54
C TRP A 47 -6.13 7.33 3.33
N ALA A 48 -5.15 6.56 2.89
CA ALA A 48 -4.35 6.82 1.69
C ALA A 48 -4.20 5.55 0.86
N LEU A 49 -3.91 5.68 -0.43
CA LEU A 49 -3.61 4.54 -1.29
C LEU A 49 -2.35 3.82 -0.82
N VAL A 50 -2.38 2.50 -0.85
CA VAL A 50 -1.20 1.68 -0.55
C VAL A 50 -0.13 1.79 -1.63
N LYS A 51 1.12 1.52 -1.25
CA LYS A 51 2.24 1.38 -2.17
C LYS A 51 2.83 -0.02 -2.08
N ARG A 52 3.11 -0.63 -3.23
CA ARG A 52 3.79 -1.92 -3.26
C ARG A 52 5.15 -1.81 -2.56
N GLY A 53 5.47 -2.76 -1.69
CA GLY A 53 6.71 -2.76 -0.91
C GLY A 53 6.66 -1.90 0.36
N MET A 54 5.54 -1.23 0.66
CA MET A 54 5.42 -0.49 1.91
C MET A 54 5.35 -1.43 3.12
N PHE A 55 5.87 -0.96 4.24
CA PHE A 55 5.78 -1.65 5.52
C PHE A 55 4.51 -1.27 6.28
N PHE A 56 4.04 -2.23 7.08
CA PHE A 56 2.97 -2.03 8.05
C PHE A 56 3.53 -2.15 9.46
N TYR A 57 2.98 -1.33 10.35
CA TYR A 57 3.32 -1.25 11.76
C TYR A 57 2.12 -1.61 12.63
N PRO A 58 2.32 -1.93 13.91
CA PRO A 58 1.22 -2.15 14.84
C PRO A 58 0.29 -0.93 14.90
N GLY A 59 -1.02 -1.19 14.87
CA GLY A 59 -2.10 -0.21 14.82
C GLY A 59 -2.42 0.30 13.41
N ASP A 60 -1.59 0.01 12.40
CA ASP A 60 -1.95 0.35 11.02
C ASP A 60 -3.17 -0.47 10.57
N ARG A 61 -3.96 0.12 9.68
CA ARG A 61 -5.13 -0.52 9.08
C ARG A 61 -4.99 -0.60 7.58
N ILE A 62 -5.61 -1.62 6.99
CA ILE A 62 -5.76 -1.78 5.55
C ILE A 62 -7.23 -2.07 5.23
N ALA A 63 -7.73 -1.46 4.16
CA ALA A 63 -9.08 -1.66 3.65
C ALA A 63 -9.03 -1.91 2.14
N THR A 64 -9.73 -2.94 1.68
CA THR A 64 -9.91 -3.27 0.26
C THR A 64 -11.32 -2.87 -0.17
N LYS A 65 -11.44 -2.23 -1.33
CA LYS A 65 -12.75 -1.89 -1.93
C LYS A 65 -13.27 -3.05 -2.77
N LEU A 66 -14.33 -2.80 -3.56
CA LEU A 66 -15.01 -3.80 -4.38
C LEU A 66 -14.10 -4.52 -5.38
N ASP A 67 -13.14 -3.82 -5.97
CA ASP A 67 -12.15 -4.38 -6.89
C ASP A 67 -10.78 -4.61 -6.23
N GLY A 68 -10.67 -4.31 -4.93
CA GLY A 68 -9.45 -4.31 -4.16
C GLY A 68 -9.09 -5.72 -3.67
N LYS A 69 -7.82 -6.09 -3.74
CA LYS A 69 -7.29 -7.26 -3.00
C LYS A 69 -5.80 -7.08 -2.76
N ALA A 70 -5.28 -7.70 -1.70
CA ALA A 70 -3.89 -7.53 -1.29
C ALA A 70 -3.24 -8.83 -0.84
N GLU A 71 -1.94 -8.96 -1.08
CA GLU A 71 -1.08 -9.99 -0.50
C GLU A 71 -0.03 -9.33 0.39
N ILE A 72 0.06 -9.82 1.62
CA ILE A 72 0.89 -9.28 2.68
C ILE A 72 1.80 -10.38 3.20
N TYR A 73 3.08 -10.07 3.34
CA TYR A 73 4.07 -10.94 3.96
C TYR A 73 4.43 -10.42 5.34
N PHE A 74 4.27 -11.26 6.35
CA PHE A 74 4.73 -10.98 7.70
C PHE A 74 6.23 -11.26 7.83
N THR A 75 6.86 -10.63 8.82
CA THR A 75 8.29 -10.79 9.11
C THR A 75 8.71 -12.20 9.54
N ASP A 76 7.77 -13.11 9.83
CA ASP A 76 8.05 -14.53 10.08
C ASP A 76 7.82 -15.45 8.87
N GLY A 77 7.62 -14.85 7.69
CA GLY A 77 7.35 -15.59 6.46
C GLY A 77 5.89 -16.04 6.29
N SER A 78 5.00 -15.73 7.24
CA SER A 78 3.57 -15.99 7.07
C SER A 78 2.99 -15.09 5.98
N ILE A 79 2.04 -15.62 5.22
CA ILE A 79 1.38 -14.90 4.12
C ILE A 79 -0.09 -14.73 4.48
N LEU A 80 -0.60 -13.52 4.31
CA LEU A 80 -2.02 -13.19 4.43
C LEU A 80 -2.50 -12.54 3.13
N ARG A 81 -3.63 -13.02 2.62
CA ARG A 81 -4.32 -12.42 1.48
C ARG A 81 -5.63 -11.83 1.94
N VAL A 82 -5.83 -10.55 1.65
CA VAL A 82 -7.05 -9.80 1.95
C VAL A 82 -7.92 -9.81 0.69
N ALA A 83 -9.13 -10.34 0.80
CA ALA A 83 -10.12 -10.33 -0.28
C ALA A 83 -10.68 -8.91 -0.51
N ASN A 84 -11.58 -8.74 -1.48
CA ASN A 84 -12.34 -7.50 -1.62
C ASN A 84 -13.23 -7.22 -0.41
N GLU A 85 -13.62 -5.95 -0.26
CA GLU A 85 -14.56 -5.51 0.77
C GLU A 85 -14.20 -6.00 2.17
N SER A 86 -12.94 -5.78 2.56
CA SER A 86 -12.39 -6.21 3.84
C SER A 86 -11.67 -5.07 4.54
N GLU A 87 -11.71 -5.06 5.87
CA GLU A 87 -10.91 -4.15 6.70
C GLU A 87 -10.25 -4.92 7.83
N MET A 88 -8.96 -4.71 8.03
CA MET A 88 -8.22 -5.29 9.14
C MET A 88 -7.20 -4.32 9.73
N GLU A 89 -6.84 -4.56 10.99
CA GLU A 89 -5.81 -3.86 11.74
C GLU A 89 -4.67 -4.81 12.09
N PHE A 90 -3.43 -4.35 11.92
CA PHE A 90 -2.24 -5.07 12.37
C PHE A 90 -2.07 -4.87 13.87
N THR A 91 -2.09 -5.94 14.67
CA THR A 91 -1.97 -5.84 16.13
C THR A 91 -0.77 -6.62 16.66
N ILE A 92 -0.30 -6.26 17.85
CA ILE A 92 0.68 -7.03 18.62
C ILE A 92 0.14 -7.19 20.04
N GLN A 93 0.09 -8.42 20.55
CA GLN A 93 -0.13 -8.62 21.98
C GLN A 93 1.20 -8.54 22.73
N ASP A 94 1.27 -7.55 23.64
CA ASP A 94 2.48 -6.92 24.17
C ASP A 94 3.37 -7.78 25.09
N ASN A 95 3.16 -9.10 25.18
CA ASN A 95 3.91 -9.93 26.13
C ASN A 95 4.39 -11.29 25.59
N LYS A 96 4.11 -11.66 24.32
CA LYS A 96 4.42 -13.01 23.82
C LYS A 96 4.98 -13.12 22.40
N LYS A 97 5.35 -12.01 21.74
CA LYS A 97 5.72 -12.01 20.31
C LYS A 97 4.65 -12.69 19.43
N LYS A 98 3.39 -12.62 19.85
CA LYS A 98 2.25 -13.15 19.08
C LYS A 98 1.89 -12.10 18.03
N ARG A 99 1.96 -12.48 16.76
CA ARG A 99 1.41 -11.67 15.68
C ARG A 99 -0.10 -11.87 15.72
N SER A 100 -0.82 -10.76 15.78
CA SER A 100 -2.27 -10.78 15.73
C SER A 100 -2.73 -9.83 14.62
N VAL A 101 -3.84 -10.18 14.01
CA VAL A 101 -4.57 -9.32 13.09
C VAL A 101 -5.98 -9.25 13.61
N PHE A 102 -6.49 -8.03 13.76
CA PHE A 102 -7.89 -7.83 14.07
C PHE A 102 -8.66 -7.62 12.76
N LEU A 103 -9.46 -8.62 12.37
CA LEU A 103 -10.32 -8.55 11.19
C LEU A 103 -11.66 -7.91 11.57
N VAL A 104 -11.89 -6.69 11.09
CA VAL A 104 -13.10 -5.92 11.39
C VAL A 104 -14.29 -6.53 10.64
N PHE A 105 -14.12 -6.75 9.33
CA PHE A 105 -15.06 -7.45 8.46
C PHE A 105 -14.34 -7.91 7.18
N GLY A 106 -15.00 -8.77 6.41
CA GLY A 106 -14.52 -9.26 5.12
C GLY A 106 -13.86 -10.62 5.24
N LYS A 107 -12.93 -10.94 4.34
CA LYS A 107 -12.32 -12.27 4.24
C LYS A 107 -10.81 -12.20 4.09
N VAL A 108 -10.12 -13.07 4.81
CA VAL A 108 -8.69 -13.30 4.68
C VAL A 108 -8.39 -14.78 4.48
N TRP A 109 -7.40 -15.05 3.65
CA TRP A 109 -6.74 -16.36 3.57
C TRP A 109 -5.37 -16.26 4.18
N ASN A 110 -4.97 -17.26 4.97
CA ASN A 110 -3.73 -17.26 5.73
C ASN A 110 -2.95 -18.54 5.47
N LYS A 111 -1.64 -18.39 5.28
CA LYS A 111 -0.66 -19.47 5.33
C LYS A 111 0.41 -19.11 6.33
N VAL A 112 0.30 -19.67 7.52
CA VAL A 112 1.16 -19.34 8.65
C VAL A 112 2.38 -20.26 8.66
N THR A 113 3.56 -19.67 8.88
CA THR A 113 4.82 -20.42 8.98
C THR A 113 4.77 -21.43 10.13
N LYS A 114 5.28 -22.64 9.90
CA LYS A 114 5.33 -23.66 10.96
C LYS A 114 6.17 -23.18 12.15
N GLY A 115 5.63 -23.37 13.35
CA GLY A 115 6.31 -23.01 14.60
C GLY A 115 6.11 -21.57 15.07
N THR A 116 5.47 -20.71 14.27
CA THR A 116 5.16 -19.32 14.66
C THR A 116 3.74 -19.23 15.21
N ASN A 117 3.54 -18.38 16.23
CA ASN A 117 2.20 -18.14 16.78
C ASN A 117 1.55 -17.00 15.98
N PHE A 118 0.33 -17.24 15.51
CA PHE A 118 -0.44 -16.27 14.75
C PHE A 118 -1.91 -16.34 15.17
N GLU A 119 -2.53 -15.18 15.34
CA GLU A 119 -3.93 -15.06 15.76
C GLU A 119 -4.69 -14.18 14.76
N ILE A 120 -5.90 -14.61 14.39
CA ILE A 120 -6.91 -13.73 13.79
C ILE A 120 -7.96 -13.48 14.86
N GLU A 121 -8.13 -12.22 15.23
CA GLU A 121 -9.13 -11.75 16.19
C GLU A 121 -10.27 -11.05 15.45
N SER A 122 -11.48 -11.15 16.00
CA SER A 122 -12.64 -10.36 15.57
C SER A 122 -13.54 -10.06 16.78
N ILE A 123 -14.61 -9.30 16.58
CA ILE A 123 -15.62 -9.09 17.63
C ILE A 123 -16.34 -10.37 18.08
N HIS A 124 -16.25 -11.45 17.30
CA HIS A 124 -16.95 -12.72 17.56
C HIS A 124 -16.09 -13.74 18.30
N GLY A 125 -14.76 -13.64 18.19
CA GLY A 125 -13.84 -14.60 18.77
C GLY A 125 -12.43 -14.54 18.17
N VAL A 126 -11.63 -15.54 18.52
CA VAL A 126 -10.21 -15.65 18.19
C VAL A 126 -9.92 -17.01 17.54
N ALA A 127 -9.17 -16.98 16.43
CA ALA A 127 -8.59 -18.15 15.79
C ALA A 127 -7.07 -18.15 15.99
N SER A 128 -6.57 -19.07 16.80
CA SER A 128 -5.14 -19.20 17.16
C SER A 128 -4.51 -20.40 16.45
N VAL A 129 -3.35 -20.19 15.84
CA VAL A 129 -2.65 -21.22 15.06
C VAL A 129 -1.16 -21.27 15.34
N LYS A 130 -0.57 -22.43 15.02
CA LYS A 130 0.88 -22.64 15.01
C LYS A 130 1.33 -23.40 13.76
N GLY A 131 1.26 -22.75 12.60
CA GLY A 131 1.60 -23.34 11.31
C GLY A 131 0.44 -24.04 10.63
N THR A 132 -0.48 -23.24 10.06
CA THR A 132 -1.77 -23.69 9.52
C THR A 132 -2.09 -22.91 8.25
N GLU A 133 -2.79 -23.56 7.31
CA GLU A 133 -3.40 -22.91 6.15
C GLU A 133 -4.92 -22.87 6.36
N PHE A 134 -5.49 -21.67 6.44
CA PHE A 134 -6.89 -21.47 6.81
C PHE A 134 -7.46 -20.16 6.25
N ASP A 135 -8.78 -20.15 6.05
CA ASP A 135 -9.55 -18.97 5.68
C ASP A 135 -10.37 -18.49 6.88
N VAL A 136 -10.52 -17.17 6.99
CA VAL A 136 -11.42 -16.54 7.95
C VAL A 136 -12.31 -15.55 7.21
N ALA A 137 -13.61 -15.59 7.47
CA ALA A 137 -14.55 -14.54 7.05
C ALA A 137 -15.26 -13.96 8.27
N VAL A 138 -15.45 -12.64 8.30
CA VAL A 138 -16.16 -11.93 9.37
C VAL A 138 -17.23 -11.05 8.75
N LYS A 139 -18.47 -11.26 9.19
CA LYS A 139 -19.63 -10.42 8.90
C LYS A 139 -20.53 -10.40 10.14
N ASP A 140 -21.74 -10.96 10.05
CA ASP A 140 -22.68 -11.13 11.16
C ASP A 140 -22.20 -12.19 12.16
N GLU A 141 -21.31 -13.07 11.70
CA GLU A 141 -20.60 -14.10 12.45
C GLU A 141 -19.15 -14.19 11.96
N MET A 142 -18.31 -14.94 12.67
CA MET A 142 -16.98 -15.31 12.19
C MET A 142 -17.00 -16.77 11.74
N ASP A 143 -16.46 -17.01 10.56
CA ASP A 143 -16.39 -18.30 9.90
C ASP A 143 -14.93 -18.68 9.65
N VAL A 144 -14.56 -19.92 9.95
CA VAL A 144 -13.20 -20.42 9.80
C VAL A 144 -13.20 -21.74 9.03
N TRP A 145 -12.38 -21.83 7.99
CA TRP A 145 -12.15 -23.07 7.22
C TRP A 145 -10.69 -23.48 7.33
N VAL A 146 -10.43 -24.74 7.68
CA VAL A 146 -9.07 -25.25 7.86
C VAL A 146 -8.67 -26.13 6.69
N ALA A 147 -7.75 -25.67 5.86
CA ALA A 147 -7.27 -26.40 4.68
C ALA A 147 -6.12 -27.37 5.02
N ASP A 148 -5.21 -26.98 5.93
CA ASP A 148 -4.11 -27.80 6.42
C ASP A 148 -3.71 -27.38 7.84
N GLY A 149 -3.35 -28.33 8.70
CA GLY A 149 -3.00 -28.09 10.10
C GLY A 149 -4.22 -28.09 11.04
N ALA A 150 -4.15 -27.26 12.08
CA ALA A 150 -5.21 -27.10 13.07
C ALA A 150 -5.32 -25.66 13.59
N VAL A 151 -6.51 -25.27 14.03
CA VAL A 151 -6.85 -23.96 14.59
C VAL A 151 -7.55 -24.18 15.93
N GLU A 152 -7.05 -23.56 17.00
CA GLU A 152 -7.83 -23.41 18.24
C GLU A 152 -8.73 -22.19 18.08
N ILE A 153 -10.04 -22.40 18.13
CA ILE A 153 -11.05 -21.36 17.92
C ILE A 153 -11.78 -21.16 19.23
N SER A 154 -11.85 -19.93 19.71
CA SER A 154 -12.46 -19.61 21.00
C SER A 154 -13.26 -18.31 20.98
N ASN A 155 -14.28 -18.25 21.82
CA ASN A 155 -14.98 -17.02 22.22
C ASN A 155 -15.26 -17.06 23.73
N ASP A 156 -16.02 -16.09 24.24
CA ASP A 156 -16.38 -16.02 25.67
C ASP A 156 -17.26 -17.18 26.16
N LYS A 157 -17.81 -18.01 25.25
CA LYS A 157 -18.68 -19.14 25.57
C LYS A 157 -17.93 -20.45 25.64
N GLY A 158 -16.84 -20.61 24.90
CA GLY A 158 -16.07 -21.84 24.89
C GLY A 158 -14.98 -21.87 23.82
N LYS A 159 -14.41 -23.05 23.62
CA LYS A 159 -13.33 -23.28 22.65
C LYS A 159 -13.46 -24.63 21.96
N VAL A 160 -12.98 -24.71 20.72
CA VAL A 160 -12.94 -25.92 19.91
C VAL A 160 -11.62 -26.00 19.15
N LEU A 161 -11.07 -27.20 19.03
CA LEU A 161 -9.96 -27.48 18.12
C LEU A 161 -10.51 -27.94 16.77
N SER A 162 -10.18 -27.19 15.72
CA SER A 162 -10.62 -27.45 14.34
C SER A 162 -9.43 -27.87 13.50
N GLU A 163 -9.48 -29.12 13.02
CA GLU A 163 -8.41 -29.74 12.24
C GLU A 163 -8.68 -29.60 10.74
N ARG A 164 -7.78 -30.11 9.91
CA ARG A 164 -7.94 -30.13 8.45
C ARG A 164 -9.34 -30.60 8.01
N ASN A 165 -9.87 -29.95 6.96
CA ASN A 165 -11.16 -30.24 6.35
C ASN A 165 -12.32 -30.04 7.34
N THR A 166 -12.23 -29.00 8.16
CA THR A 166 -13.33 -28.58 9.03
C THR A 166 -13.72 -27.14 8.73
N TYR A 167 -15.00 -26.87 8.95
CA TYR A 167 -15.58 -25.53 8.99
C TYR A 167 -16.08 -25.27 10.40
N THR A 168 -15.83 -24.06 10.91
CA THR A 168 -16.28 -23.64 12.24
C THR A 168 -16.95 -22.29 12.16
N ARG A 169 -18.15 -22.21 12.73
CA ARG A 169 -18.94 -20.99 12.86
C ARG A 169 -18.88 -20.48 14.29
N ILE A 170 -18.58 -19.19 14.45
CA ILE A 170 -18.47 -18.51 15.74
C ILE A 170 -19.48 -17.36 15.78
N LYS A 171 -20.39 -17.44 16.76
CA LYS A 171 -21.35 -16.39 17.09
C LYS A 171 -21.06 -15.84 18.48
N LYS A 172 -21.49 -14.61 18.75
CA LYS A 172 -21.30 -13.96 20.06
C LYS A 172 -21.95 -14.73 21.23
N ASP A 173 -23.12 -15.32 21.01
CA ASP A 173 -23.96 -15.86 22.10
C ASP A 173 -23.94 -17.38 22.25
N SER A 174 -23.12 -18.10 21.46
CA SER A 174 -23.00 -19.56 21.55
C SER A 174 -21.56 -20.01 21.45
N GLU A 175 -21.26 -21.19 22.00
CA GLU A 175 -19.97 -21.85 21.76
C GLU A 175 -19.70 -22.03 20.25
N PRO A 176 -18.42 -22.00 19.82
CA PRO A 176 -18.05 -22.28 18.43
C PRO A 176 -18.57 -23.65 17.98
N LYS A 177 -19.20 -23.70 16.80
CA LYS A 177 -19.76 -24.94 16.23
C LYS A 177 -18.94 -25.40 15.04
N LYS A 178 -18.34 -26.58 15.17
CA LYS A 178 -17.51 -27.23 14.15
C LYS A 178 -18.28 -28.31 13.40
N GLU A 179 -18.05 -28.41 12.10
CA GLU A 179 -18.47 -29.52 11.24
C GLU A 179 -17.37 -29.94 10.27
N SER A 180 -17.42 -31.19 9.82
CA SER A 180 -16.52 -31.71 8.79
C SER A 180 -17.00 -31.29 7.40
N ILE A 181 -16.06 -30.98 6.52
CA ILE A 181 -16.33 -30.57 5.14
C ILE A 181 -15.43 -31.34 4.16
N ASN A 182 -15.83 -31.40 2.91
CA ASN A 182 -14.99 -31.88 1.82
C ASN A 182 -14.09 -30.75 1.28
N GLN A 183 -13.04 -31.12 0.57
CA GLN A 183 -12.04 -30.17 0.05
C GLN A 183 -12.62 -29.17 -0.96
N ASP A 184 -13.63 -29.56 -1.72
CA ASP A 184 -14.35 -28.72 -2.69
C ASP A 184 -15.24 -27.66 -2.02
N GLN A 185 -15.55 -27.83 -0.72
CA GLN A 185 -16.27 -26.85 0.09
C GLN A 185 -15.34 -25.80 0.72
N LEU A 186 -14.02 -25.92 0.56
CA LEU A 186 -13.09 -24.88 0.99
C LEU A 186 -13.29 -23.61 0.14
N PRO A 187 -13.11 -22.41 0.73
CA PRO A 187 -13.24 -21.19 -0.03
C PRO A 187 -12.23 -21.14 -1.19
N LYS A 188 -12.69 -20.68 -2.36
CA LYS A 188 -11.80 -20.46 -3.50
C LYS A 188 -10.74 -19.41 -3.15
N ARG A 189 -9.50 -19.69 -3.55
CA ARG A 189 -8.36 -18.80 -3.34
C ARG A 189 -8.30 -17.76 -4.44
N ASP A 190 -8.07 -16.51 -4.06
CA ASP A 190 -7.75 -15.47 -5.02
C ASP A 190 -6.37 -15.73 -5.64
N ASP A 191 -6.34 -15.73 -6.97
CA ASP A 191 -5.09 -15.72 -7.71
C ASP A 191 -4.45 -14.33 -7.56
N MET A 192 -3.29 -14.29 -6.91
CA MET A 192 -2.47 -13.09 -6.76
C MET A 192 -1.46 -12.93 -7.89
N GLN A 193 -1.45 -13.86 -8.86
CA GLN A 193 -0.70 -13.72 -10.09
C GLN A 193 -1.59 -13.02 -11.12
N SER A 194 -1.07 -11.95 -11.73
CA SER A 194 -1.75 -11.35 -12.85
C SER A 194 -1.44 -12.09 -14.15
N LYS A 195 -2.48 -12.29 -14.95
CA LYS A 195 -2.35 -12.72 -16.35
C LYS A 195 -1.88 -11.58 -17.26
N LEU A 196 -1.92 -10.34 -16.78
CA LEU A 196 -1.59 -9.15 -17.52
C LEU A 196 -0.38 -8.43 -16.89
N SER A 197 0.35 -7.68 -17.70
CA SER A 197 1.36 -6.73 -17.23
C SER A 197 1.13 -5.36 -17.85
N LEU A 198 1.53 -4.32 -17.12
CA LEU A 198 1.46 -2.94 -17.57
C LEU A 198 2.88 -2.41 -17.78
N MET A 199 3.11 -1.81 -18.93
CA MET A 199 4.34 -1.09 -19.26
C MET A 199 4.00 0.38 -19.51
N LEU A 200 4.82 1.28 -18.97
CA LEU A 200 4.68 2.72 -19.17
C LEU A 200 5.90 3.25 -19.93
N ASN A 201 5.66 3.96 -21.03
CA ASN A 201 6.68 4.65 -21.78
C ASN A 201 6.44 6.16 -21.74
N PHE A 202 7.47 6.93 -21.43
CA PHE A 202 7.39 8.39 -21.35
C PHE A 202 7.86 9.00 -22.67
N VAL A 203 7.06 9.90 -23.24
CA VAL A 203 7.35 10.57 -24.51
C VAL A 203 7.29 12.09 -24.31
N GLY A 204 8.34 12.78 -24.75
CA GLY A 204 8.49 14.22 -24.59
C GLY A 204 9.36 14.61 -23.39
N ASP A 205 9.72 15.90 -23.35
CA ASP A 205 10.56 16.46 -22.29
C ASP A 205 9.77 16.65 -21.00
N LYS A 206 10.24 16.05 -19.91
CA LYS A 206 9.68 16.20 -18.56
C LYS A 206 10.14 17.53 -17.96
N VAL A 207 9.62 18.63 -18.47
CA VAL A 207 9.94 20.00 -18.04
C VAL A 207 8.74 20.60 -17.34
N GLU A 208 9.03 21.41 -16.33
CA GLU A 208 8.06 22.17 -15.55
C GLU A 208 7.00 22.84 -16.43
N ASP A 209 5.74 22.60 -16.07
CA ASP A 209 4.54 23.11 -16.75
C ASP A 209 4.39 22.75 -18.23
N LYS A 210 5.31 21.96 -18.81
CA LYS A 210 5.22 21.43 -20.17
C LYS A 210 4.62 20.01 -20.15
N PRO A 211 3.46 19.79 -20.80
CA PRO A 211 2.89 18.46 -20.90
C PRO A 211 3.84 17.46 -21.59
N PHE A 212 4.02 16.29 -20.97
CA PHE A 212 4.61 15.10 -21.59
C PHE A 212 3.61 13.96 -21.59
N ILE A 213 3.82 12.96 -22.44
CA ILE A 213 2.89 11.85 -22.64
C ILE A 213 3.40 10.61 -21.90
N ILE A 214 2.48 9.90 -21.25
CA ILE A 214 2.68 8.51 -20.84
C ILE A 214 1.89 7.64 -21.80
N LYS A 215 2.58 6.71 -22.46
CA LYS A 215 1.96 5.63 -23.24
C LYS A 215 1.90 4.39 -22.37
N ALA A 216 0.70 3.91 -22.09
CA ALA A 216 0.42 2.70 -21.34
C ALA A 216 0.20 1.54 -22.32
N ALA A 217 0.94 0.45 -22.10
CA ALA A 217 0.78 -0.79 -22.86
C ALA A 217 0.46 -1.95 -21.91
N VAL A 218 -0.64 -2.65 -22.17
CA VAL A 218 -1.03 -3.86 -21.43
C VAL A 218 -0.71 -5.07 -22.28
N LYS A 219 0.01 -6.03 -21.70
CA LYS A 219 0.40 -7.29 -22.35
C LYS A 219 -0.20 -8.48 -21.62
N ASP A 220 -0.45 -9.54 -22.36
CA ASP A 220 -0.72 -10.86 -21.79
C ASP A 220 0.61 -11.51 -21.38
N ASN A 221 0.74 -11.90 -20.10
CA ASN A 221 1.99 -12.44 -19.55
C ASN A 221 2.36 -13.82 -20.10
N LYS A 222 1.40 -14.57 -20.64
CA LYS A 222 1.66 -15.89 -21.24
C LYS A 222 2.21 -15.75 -22.65
N THR A 223 1.70 -14.80 -23.43
CA THR A 223 2.06 -14.63 -24.84
C THR A 223 3.06 -13.51 -25.09
N GLU A 224 3.27 -12.62 -24.11
CA GLU A 224 4.06 -11.39 -24.17
C GLU A 224 3.60 -10.37 -25.24
N LYS A 225 2.45 -10.62 -25.88
CA LYS A 225 1.83 -9.75 -26.88
C LYS A 225 0.93 -8.73 -26.22
N LEU A 226 0.65 -7.64 -26.95
CA LEU A 226 -0.38 -6.67 -26.55
C LEU A 226 -1.70 -7.39 -26.33
N TYR A 227 -2.35 -7.08 -25.21
CA TYR A 227 -3.62 -7.68 -24.84
C TYR A 227 -4.73 -7.21 -25.78
N LYS A 228 -5.44 -8.15 -26.42
CA LYS A 228 -6.52 -7.87 -27.40
C LYS A 228 -7.91 -8.24 -26.88
N GLY A 229 -8.06 -8.38 -25.57
CA GLY A 229 -9.34 -8.70 -24.95
C GLY A 229 -10.17 -7.47 -24.65
N GLU A 230 -10.96 -7.54 -23.58
CA GLU A 230 -11.82 -6.45 -23.11
C GLU A 230 -11.02 -5.19 -22.76
N VAL A 231 -11.70 -4.03 -22.78
CA VAL A 231 -11.10 -2.77 -22.36
C VAL A 231 -10.61 -2.88 -20.92
N VAL A 232 -9.35 -2.51 -20.69
CA VAL A 232 -8.77 -2.47 -19.35
C VAL A 232 -8.79 -1.03 -18.85
N GLU A 233 -9.50 -0.76 -17.77
CA GLU A 233 -9.48 0.55 -17.12
C GLU A 233 -8.30 0.63 -16.17
N VAL A 234 -7.46 1.65 -16.38
CA VAL A 234 -6.26 1.91 -15.57
C VAL A 234 -6.38 3.30 -14.97
N ARG A 235 -6.39 3.36 -13.65
CA ARG A 235 -6.47 4.59 -12.87
C ARG A 235 -5.08 5.07 -12.53
N PHE A 236 -4.80 6.34 -12.82
CA PHE A 236 -3.58 7.05 -12.46
C PHE A 236 -3.93 8.05 -11.37
N VAL A 237 -3.25 7.99 -10.23
CA VAL A 237 -3.54 8.86 -9.07
C VAL A 237 -2.25 9.52 -8.58
N SER A 238 -2.23 10.86 -8.54
CA SER A 238 -1.09 11.63 -8.09
C SER A 238 -1.10 11.68 -6.56
N ASN A 239 0.04 11.35 -5.96
CA ASN A 239 0.26 11.60 -4.53
C ASN A 239 0.86 13.00 -4.28
N ASP A 240 1.10 13.77 -5.34
CA ASP A 240 1.69 15.11 -5.31
C ASP A 240 0.76 16.11 -6.00
N LYS A 241 0.22 17.07 -5.25
CA LYS A 241 -0.71 18.09 -5.77
C LYS A 241 -0.10 18.95 -6.88
N ARG A 242 1.23 18.96 -7.03
CA ARG A 242 1.96 19.67 -8.07
C ARG A 242 1.97 18.93 -9.41
N MET A 243 1.52 17.68 -9.46
CA MET A 243 1.46 16.86 -10.66
C MET A 243 0.02 16.52 -11.02
N LYS A 244 -0.35 16.74 -12.28
CA LYS A 244 -1.71 16.56 -12.80
C LYS A 244 -1.70 15.72 -14.06
N PHE A 245 -2.81 15.01 -14.28
CA PHE A 245 -3.06 14.19 -15.45
C PHE A 245 -4.17 14.76 -16.33
N SER A 246 -4.13 14.43 -17.62
CA SER A 246 -5.17 14.79 -18.58
C SER A 246 -5.29 13.74 -19.68
N SER A 247 -6.51 13.36 -20.05
CA SER A 247 -6.79 12.50 -21.20
C SER A 247 -7.06 13.30 -22.49
N ASP A 248 -7.41 14.57 -22.38
CA ASP A 248 -7.86 15.42 -23.50
C ASP A 248 -7.03 16.71 -23.69
N ASN A 249 -6.05 16.94 -22.81
CA ASN A 249 -5.22 18.14 -22.72
C ASN A 249 -5.94 19.43 -22.29
N LYS A 250 -7.20 19.35 -21.87
CA LYS A 250 -8.01 20.49 -21.44
C LYS A 250 -8.26 20.43 -19.95
N GLU A 251 -8.74 19.30 -19.46
CA GLU A 251 -9.00 19.08 -18.04
C GLU A 251 -7.81 18.42 -17.36
N TRP A 252 -7.39 18.98 -16.23
CA TRP A 252 -6.19 18.55 -15.50
C TRP A 252 -6.53 18.21 -14.05
N ASN A 253 -6.42 16.94 -13.70
CA ASN A 253 -6.89 16.38 -12.44
C ASN A 253 -5.78 15.63 -11.70
N ASP A 254 -5.93 15.45 -10.39
CA ASP A 254 -5.04 14.58 -9.59
C ASP A 254 -5.22 13.09 -9.94
N GLU A 255 -6.37 12.75 -10.52
CA GLU A 255 -6.73 11.40 -10.92
C GLU A 255 -7.27 11.39 -12.35
N VAL A 256 -6.92 10.36 -13.12
CA VAL A 256 -7.54 10.08 -14.41
C VAL A 256 -7.68 8.56 -14.61
N ILE A 257 -8.78 8.15 -15.25
CA ILE A 257 -8.98 6.78 -15.70
C ILE A 257 -8.71 6.73 -17.20
N VAL A 258 -7.77 5.89 -17.61
CA VAL A 258 -7.42 5.64 -19.00
C VAL A 258 -7.99 4.29 -19.42
N LYS A 259 -8.78 4.29 -20.50
CA LYS A 259 -9.29 3.07 -21.12
C LYS A 259 -8.25 2.53 -22.08
N ILE A 260 -7.67 1.38 -21.76
CA ILE A 260 -6.70 0.68 -22.60
C ILE A 260 -7.47 -0.24 -23.55
N THR A 261 -7.50 0.14 -24.83
CA THR A 261 -8.14 -0.63 -25.90
C THR A 261 -7.05 -1.29 -26.74
N ASP A 262 -7.24 -2.54 -27.13
CA ASP A 262 -6.24 -3.26 -27.96
C ASP A 262 -4.83 -3.30 -27.35
N GLY A 263 -4.78 -3.19 -26.02
CA GLY A 263 -3.56 -3.23 -25.22
C GLY A 263 -2.82 -1.90 -25.17
N GLN A 264 -3.41 -0.81 -25.67
CA GLN A 264 -2.77 0.51 -25.74
C GLN A 264 -3.68 1.62 -25.21
N GLY A 265 -3.06 2.60 -24.56
CA GLY A 265 -3.69 3.87 -24.21
C GLY A 265 -2.64 4.91 -23.88
N GLU A 266 -3.06 6.16 -23.77
CA GLU A 266 -2.16 7.26 -23.43
C GLU A 266 -2.85 8.31 -22.57
N LEU A 267 -2.02 9.05 -21.84
CA LEU A 267 -2.42 10.21 -21.06
C LEU A 267 -1.30 11.25 -21.09
N LYS A 268 -1.66 12.49 -20.81
CA LYS A 268 -0.72 13.60 -20.62
C LYS A 268 -0.52 13.86 -19.14
N VAL A 269 0.69 14.29 -18.82
CA VAL A 269 1.11 14.66 -17.47
C VAL A 269 1.78 16.01 -17.53
N LYS A 270 1.52 16.85 -16.54
CA LYS A 270 2.28 18.08 -16.29
C LYS A 270 2.53 18.21 -14.80
N GLY A 271 3.60 18.90 -14.43
CA GLY A 271 3.81 19.23 -13.03
C GLY A 271 4.96 20.20 -12.82
N GLN A 272 5.18 20.53 -11.56
CA GLN A 272 6.26 21.41 -11.12
C GLN A 272 7.59 20.66 -11.05
N SER A 273 8.70 21.40 -11.04
CA SER A 273 10.03 20.82 -10.94
C SER A 273 10.27 20.02 -9.64
N GLY A 274 11.13 19.00 -9.75
CA GLY A 274 11.48 18.10 -8.66
C GLY A 274 11.05 16.66 -8.88
N GLN A 275 11.17 15.85 -7.83
CA GLN A 275 10.65 14.49 -7.80
C GLN A 275 9.17 14.50 -7.42
N SER A 276 8.39 13.73 -8.17
CA SER A 276 6.97 13.45 -7.90
C SER A 276 6.71 11.96 -8.09
N GLU A 277 5.60 11.48 -7.52
CA GLU A 277 5.24 10.08 -7.51
C GLU A 277 3.73 9.93 -7.76
N PHE A 278 3.34 8.91 -8.52
CA PHE A 278 1.95 8.55 -8.73
C PHE A 278 1.73 7.04 -8.65
N MET A 279 0.50 6.69 -8.31
CA MET A 279 0.00 5.33 -8.32
C MET A 279 -0.64 5.00 -9.65
N VAL A 280 -0.43 3.76 -10.09
CA VAL A 280 -1.14 3.19 -11.25
C VAL A 280 -1.85 1.93 -10.80
N ILE A 281 -3.17 1.92 -10.92
CA ILE A 281 -4.06 0.97 -10.29
C ILE A 281 -5.01 0.41 -11.34
N GLY A 282 -5.20 -0.92 -11.36
CA GLY A 282 -6.20 -1.57 -12.19
C GLY A 282 -6.70 -2.85 -11.52
N LYS A 283 -7.95 -3.23 -11.81
CA LYS A 283 -8.59 -4.41 -11.19
C LYS A 283 -7.83 -5.72 -11.44
N ASN A 284 -7.27 -5.89 -12.64
CA ASN A 284 -6.55 -7.11 -13.04
C ASN A 284 -5.05 -6.88 -13.22
N LEU A 285 -4.54 -5.71 -12.82
CA LEU A 285 -3.12 -5.35 -12.93
C LEU A 285 -2.55 -5.14 -11.53
N PRO A 286 -1.37 -5.67 -11.23
CA PRO A 286 -0.70 -5.36 -9.98
C PRO A 286 -0.49 -3.86 -9.90
N GLY A 287 -0.91 -3.26 -8.79
CA GLY A 287 -0.70 -1.84 -8.57
C GLY A 287 0.79 -1.52 -8.45
N ILE A 288 1.20 -0.40 -9.05
CA ILE A 288 2.58 0.07 -9.04
C ILE A 288 2.65 1.53 -8.60
N SER A 289 3.75 1.88 -7.96
CA SER A 289 4.14 3.28 -7.77
C SER A 289 5.19 3.66 -8.81
N VAL A 290 5.08 4.87 -9.35
CA VAL A 290 5.96 5.38 -10.40
C VAL A 290 6.52 6.72 -9.98
N GLU A 291 7.84 6.77 -9.85
CA GLU A 291 8.58 8.01 -9.61
C GLU A 291 8.90 8.70 -10.93
N VAL A 292 8.76 10.03 -10.94
CA VAL A 292 9.09 10.87 -12.08
C VAL A 292 9.85 12.10 -11.60
N THR A 293 10.94 12.43 -12.29
CA THR A 293 11.67 13.69 -12.07
C THR A 293 11.33 14.67 -13.18
N ILE A 294 10.80 15.82 -12.79
CA ILE A 294 10.47 16.94 -13.68
C ILE A 294 11.59 17.98 -13.55
N LYS A 295 12.18 18.37 -14.69
CA LYS A 295 13.24 19.36 -14.75
C LYS A 295 12.66 20.77 -14.66
N PRO A 296 13.33 21.73 -14.00
CA PRO A 296 12.91 23.12 -14.03
C PRO A 296 12.92 23.66 -15.46
N GLU A 297 12.00 24.58 -15.74
CA GLU A 297 12.03 25.31 -16.99
C GLU A 297 13.18 26.33 -16.95
N ILE A 298 14.18 26.13 -17.81
CA ILE A 298 15.26 27.11 -17.97
C ILE A 298 14.74 28.24 -18.87
N LYS A 299 14.25 29.32 -18.26
CA LYS A 299 13.77 30.51 -18.97
C LYS A 299 14.91 31.37 -19.51
N ALA A 300 16.02 31.43 -18.77
CA ALA A 300 17.24 32.12 -19.19
C ALA A 300 18.48 31.32 -18.74
N LYS A 301 19.47 31.18 -19.63
CA LYS A 301 20.83 30.83 -19.21
C LYS A 301 21.58 32.14 -19.00
N LYS A 302 22.01 32.40 -17.76
CA LYS A 302 23.03 33.43 -17.49
C LYS A 302 24.40 32.77 -17.53
N ILE A 303 25.27 33.29 -18.39
CA ILE A 303 26.70 32.99 -18.38
C ILE A 303 27.38 34.23 -17.82
N SER A 304 28.00 34.10 -16.66
CA SER A 304 28.86 35.14 -16.08
C SER A 304 30.30 34.78 -16.39
N LEU A 305 31.00 35.64 -17.13
CA LEU A 305 32.42 35.51 -17.41
C LEU A 305 33.19 36.55 -16.60
N SER A 306 34.10 36.09 -15.74
CA SER A 306 35.04 36.96 -15.04
C SER A 306 36.34 37.08 -15.85
N TYR A 307 36.79 38.30 -16.10
CA TYR A 307 38.05 38.58 -16.78
C TYR A 307 38.77 39.74 -16.12
N ILE A 308 40.09 39.80 -16.29
CA ILE A 308 40.91 40.92 -15.83
C ILE A 308 41.13 41.86 -17.03
N ASP A 309 40.78 43.14 -16.87
CA ASP A 309 40.96 44.15 -17.91
C ASP A 309 42.41 44.63 -18.03
N SER A 310 42.68 45.51 -19.00
CA SER A 310 44.02 46.09 -19.22
C SER A 310 44.55 46.90 -18.04
N ASP A 311 43.68 47.32 -17.12
CA ASP A 311 44.04 48.05 -15.91
C ASP A 311 44.22 47.11 -14.70
N ASN A 312 44.29 45.80 -14.95
CA ASN A 312 44.43 44.75 -13.95
C ASN A 312 43.25 44.71 -12.95
N LYS A 313 42.06 45.16 -13.36
CA LYS A 313 40.84 45.12 -12.55
C LYS A 313 39.96 43.95 -13.00
N GLU A 314 39.42 43.24 -12.03
CA GLU A 314 38.44 42.18 -12.29
C GLU A 314 37.11 42.80 -12.76
N LYS A 315 36.58 42.27 -13.87
CA LYS A 315 35.33 42.66 -14.50
C LYS A 315 34.48 41.42 -14.75
N ASN A 316 33.18 41.57 -14.63
CA ASN A 316 32.21 40.52 -14.95
C ASN A 316 31.41 40.92 -16.20
N LEU A 317 31.25 39.97 -17.13
CA LEU A 317 30.35 40.05 -18.26
C LEU A 317 29.21 39.04 -18.06
N ASP A 318 28.01 39.54 -17.82
CA ASP A 318 26.80 38.72 -17.71
C ASP A 318 26.07 38.68 -19.05
N LEU A 319 26.03 37.50 -19.67
CA LEU A 319 25.26 37.24 -20.88
C LEU A 319 23.98 36.49 -20.52
N GLU A 320 22.83 37.06 -20.86
CA GLU A 320 21.53 36.44 -20.67
C GLU A 320 20.98 35.94 -22.01
N PHE A 321 20.78 34.63 -22.10
CA PHE A 321 20.24 33.99 -23.30
C PHE A 321 18.79 33.57 -23.04
N GLU A 322 17.85 34.20 -23.75
CA GLU A 322 16.47 33.74 -23.84
C GLU A 322 16.35 32.69 -24.96
N ARG A 323 15.73 31.55 -24.64
CA ARG A 323 15.42 30.54 -25.65
C ARG A 323 14.12 30.97 -26.35
N LYS A 324 14.22 31.49 -27.58
CA LYS A 324 13.06 31.72 -28.46
C LYS A 324 12.33 30.41 -28.75
#